data_AF-A0A6N9EJN0-F1
#
_entry.id   AF-A0A6N9EJN0-F1
#
_cell.length_a   1.000
_cell.length_b   1.000
_cell.length_c   1.000
_cell.angle_alpha   90.00
_cell.angle_beta   90.00
_cell.angle_gamma   90.00
#
_symmetry.space_group_name_H-M   'P 1'
#
loop_
_entity.id
_entity.type
_entity.pdbx_description
1 polymer ?
#
loop_
_entity_poly.entity_id
_entity_poly.type
_entity_poly.pdbx_seq_one_letter_code
_entity_poly.pdbx_strand_id
1 'polypeptide(L)'
;MDLLFNDLSIHGQFHDVDSFHKSLERLMKMRAIAKRFGREVYCNSNLVNTSPGQRLQMQKAIHQLSDDNKRRLVMRWLTNGPFWDAPGERKHSGDNLLECVNENDQVVTDTAVGEAAFRVFHGSLCGVVSIRPSDWEEFPLIKVAYRDGNGQSGGQLVNIDNFLDPSTLEISLQDAEPPVDSWNALKKTALQRFDRLTFAQDCFESLTNLPFVQSSANTLIARLHVLSQLADARDQNRVQSGEEQRIYNEHFTGKNAWFSDSSNTEKQRFKKKLTFPHPEHPGQEIFCPYHGKEQHLTLRLHVSWPIQPGQPVYVVYIGPKLTKT
;
A
#
# COMPACT_ATOMS: atom_id res chain seq x y z
N MET A 1 0.60 -6.86 -5.73
CA MET A 1 1.75 -6.87 -4.80
C MET A 1 2.72 -5.76 -5.18
N ASP A 2 2.98 -4.81 -4.29
CA ASP A 2 4.09 -3.86 -4.40
C ASP A 2 5.39 -4.52 -3.94
N LEU A 3 6.55 -4.02 -4.41
CA LEU A 3 7.86 -4.54 -4.02
C LEU A 3 8.76 -3.41 -3.56
N LEU A 4 9.34 -3.56 -2.37
CA LEU A 4 10.32 -2.63 -1.82
C LEU A 4 11.69 -3.31 -1.73
N PHE A 5 12.77 -2.59 -1.96
CA PHE A 5 14.11 -3.08 -1.67
C PHE A 5 14.37 -2.97 -0.18
N ASN A 6 14.67 -4.10 0.47
CA ASN A 6 15.04 -4.15 1.87
C ASN A 6 16.39 -3.46 2.08
N ASP A 7 16.36 -2.20 2.51
CA ASP A 7 17.56 -1.40 2.76
C ASP A 7 18.42 -1.98 3.90
N LEU A 8 17.81 -2.68 4.86
CA LEU A 8 18.52 -3.38 5.94
C LEU A 8 19.31 -4.59 5.44
N SER A 9 19.05 -5.07 4.22
CA SER A 9 19.84 -6.15 3.62
C SER A 9 21.25 -5.70 3.22
N ILE A 10 21.53 -4.38 3.19
CA ILE A 10 22.86 -3.81 3.01
C ILE A 10 23.38 -3.29 4.35
N HIS A 11 24.35 -3.98 4.93
CA HIS A 11 24.82 -3.70 6.29
C HIS A 11 26.36 -3.72 6.42
N GLY A 12 27.08 -3.62 5.30
CA GLY A 12 28.54 -3.53 5.28
C GLY A 12 29.24 -4.88 5.11
N GLN A 13 28.52 -5.89 4.64
CA GLN A 13 28.97 -7.28 4.51
C GLN A 13 29.95 -7.56 3.37
N PHE A 14 30.04 -6.68 2.37
CA PHE A 14 30.85 -6.95 1.19
C PHE A 14 32.32 -6.61 1.44
N HIS A 15 33.20 -7.61 1.29
CA HIS A 15 34.64 -7.45 1.46
C HIS A 15 35.33 -6.83 0.24
N ASP A 16 34.73 -6.98 -0.94
CA ASP A 16 35.29 -6.57 -2.22
C ASP A 16 34.18 -6.09 -3.18
N VAL A 17 34.61 -5.42 -4.25
CA VAL A 17 33.70 -4.83 -5.24
C VAL A 17 33.04 -5.90 -6.12
N ASP A 18 33.75 -6.99 -6.42
CA ASP A 18 33.26 -8.04 -7.32
C ASP A 18 32.11 -8.84 -6.68
N SER A 19 32.21 -9.14 -5.38
CA SER A 19 31.14 -9.77 -4.62
C SER A 19 29.91 -8.87 -4.56
N PHE A 20 30.10 -7.58 -4.32
CA PHE A 20 29.01 -6.60 -4.37
C PHE A 20 28.35 -6.51 -5.77
N HIS A 21 29.15 -6.49 -6.84
CA HIS A 21 28.64 -6.44 -8.21
C HIS A 21 27.79 -7.66 -8.56
N LYS A 22 28.23 -8.89 -8.21
CA LYS A 22 27.44 -10.11 -8.45
C LYS A 22 26.06 -10.04 -7.79
N SER A 23 26.02 -9.47 -6.60
CA SER A 23 24.79 -9.34 -5.83
C SER A 23 23.87 -8.25 -6.37
N LEU A 24 24.45 -7.13 -6.80
CA LEU A 24 23.75 -6.07 -7.51
C LEU A 24 23.17 -6.58 -8.84
N GLU A 25 23.88 -7.43 -9.58
CA GLU A 25 23.36 -8.05 -10.79
C GLU A 25 22.13 -8.92 -10.51
N ARG A 26 22.13 -9.69 -9.41
CA ARG A 26 20.95 -10.46 -9.00
C ARG A 26 19.78 -9.55 -8.68
N LEU A 27 20.00 -8.47 -7.92
CA LEU A 27 18.98 -7.46 -7.64
C LEU A 27 18.42 -6.85 -8.92
N MET A 28 19.28 -6.49 -9.88
CA MET A 28 18.83 -5.92 -11.16
C MET A 28 18.04 -6.92 -12.00
N LYS A 29 18.35 -8.22 -11.93
CA LYS A 29 17.53 -9.27 -12.55
C LYS A 29 16.14 -9.35 -11.91
N MET A 30 16.05 -9.31 -10.57
CA MET A 30 14.77 -9.28 -9.85
C MET A 30 13.94 -8.05 -10.24
N ARG A 31 14.57 -6.87 -10.33
CA ARG A 31 13.90 -5.65 -10.82
C ARG A 31 13.40 -5.78 -12.25
N ALA A 32 14.17 -6.39 -13.14
CA ALA A 32 13.75 -6.63 -14.52
C ALA A 32 12.54 -7.58 -14.57
N ILE A 33 12.53 -8.64 -13.76
CA ILE A 33 11.39 -9.55 -13.63
C ILE A 33 10.15 -8.78 -13.17
N ALA A 34 10.25 -8.00 -12.08
CA ALA A 34 9.14 -7.19 -11.58
C ALA A 34 8.52 -6.29 -12.67
N LYS A 35 9.37 -5.61 -13.48
CA LYS A 35 8.92 -4.76 -14.59
C LYS A 35 8.14 -5.53 -15.66
N ARG A 36 8.53 -6.77 -15.99
CA ARG A 36 7.78 -7.60 -16.96
C ARG A 36 6.35 -7.91 -16.48
N PHE A 37 6.13 -7.93 -15.16
CA PHE A 37 4.80 -8.10 -14.55
C PHE A 37 4.11 -6.75 -14.26
N GLY A 38 4.59 -5.65 -14.85
CA GLY A 38 3.99 -4.32 -14.67
C GLY A 38 4.22 -3.72 -13.28
N ARG A 39 5.29 -4.13 -12.58
CA ARG A 39 5.63 -3.68 -11.23
C ARG A 39 6.99 -3.01 -11.18
N GLU A 40 7.22 -2.24 -10.13
CA GLU A 40 8.53 -1.66 -9.82
C GLU A 40 9.04 -2.15 -8.46
N VAL A 41 10.35 -2.09 -8.27
CA VAL A 41 10.98 -2.26 -6.96
C VAL A 41 11.40 -0.87 -6.46
N TYR A 42 10.74 -0.40 -5.42
CA TYR A 42 10.99 0.90 -4.82
C TYR A 42 12.19 0.82 -3.88
N CYS A 43 13.03 1.83 -3.83
CA CYS A 43 14.14 1.91 -2.88
C CYS A 43 13.95 3.06 -1.89
N ASN A 44 14.74 3.07 -0.81
CA ASN A 44 14.86 4.24 0.03
C ASN A 44 15.67 5.32 -0.71
N SER A 45 15.27 6.59 -0.61
CA SER A 45 15.92 7.71 -1.31
C SER A 45 17.38 7.93 -0.88
N ASN A 46 17.74 7.50 0.34
CA ASN A 46 19.09 7.59 0.88
C ASN A 46 19.94 6.34 0.59
N LEU A 47 19.41 5.33 -0.12
CA LEU A 47 20.13 4.09 -0.41
C LEU A 47 21.44 4.34 -1.17
N VAL A 48 21.50 5.39 -2.00
CA VAL A 48 22.70 5.76 -2.75
C VAL A 48 23.88 6.16 -1.85
N ASN A 49 23.61 6.53 -0.60
CA ASN A 49 24.60 6.98 0.38
C ASN A 49 25.00 5.88 1.39
N THR A 50 24.46 4.67 1.26
CA THR A 50 24.84 3.56 2.14
C THR A 50 26.23 3.01 1.81
N SER A 51 26.79 2.23 2.74
CA SER A 51 28.09 1.57 2.56
C SER A 51 27.89 0.06 2.47
N PRO A 52 28.02 -0.57 1.29
CA PRO A 52 27.89 -2.02 1.15
C PRO A 52 29.02 -2.80 1.82
N GLY A 53 30.15 -2.16 2.11
CA GLY A 53 31.29 -2.77 2.79
C GLY A 53 32.04 -1.74 3.63
N GLN A 54 32.82 -2.19 4.61
CA GLN A 54 33.58 -1.30 5.52
C GLN A 54 34.45 -0.24 4.80
N ARG A 55 34.91 -0.55 3.58
CA ARG A 55 35.74 0.35 2.75
C ARG A 55 35.10 0.64 1.39
N LEU A 56 33.82 0.33 1.23
CA LEU A 56 33.10 0.49 -0.04
C LEU A 56 32.03 1.55 0.14
N GLN A 57 32.10 2.60 -0.69
CA GLN A 57 31.02 3.56 -0.84
C GLN A 57 30.16 3.14 -2.03
N MET A 58 28.83 3.06 -1.84
CA MET A 58 27.87 2.60 -2.86
C MET A 58 28.14 3.19 -4.24
N GLN A 59 28.21 4.52 -4.34
CA GLN A 59 28.47 5.21 -5.60
C GLN A 59 29.81 4.79 -6.22
N LYS A 60 30.90 4.79 -5.44
CA LYS A 60 32.24 4.43 -5.95
C LYS A 60 32.30 2.98 -6.40
N ALA A 61 31.63 2.07 -5.69
CA ALA A 61 31.55 0.67 -6.06
C ALA A 61 30.78 0.50 -7.38
N ILE A 62 29.65 1.19 -7.56
CA ILE A 62 28.87 1.16 -8.81
C ILE A 62 29.66 1.76 -9.99
N HIS A 63 30.46 2.80 -9.76
CA HIS A 63 31.28 3.40 -10.82
C HIS A 63 32.35 2.45 -11.39
N GLN A 64 32.75 1.43 -10.62
CA GLN A 64 33.70 0.40 -11.04
C GLN A 64 33.07 -0.71 -11.89
N LEU A 65 31.75 -0.69 -12.12
CA LEU A 65 31.12 -1.60 -13.08
C LEU A 65 31.70 -1.35 -14.48
N SER A 66 32.14 -2.42 -15.12
CA SER A 66 32.69 -2.39 -16.49
C SER A 66 31.64 -2.10 -17.56
N ASP A 67 30.37 -2.43 -17.30
CA ASP A 67 29.26 -2.21 -18.21
C ASP A 67 28.59 -0.85 -17.95
N ASP A 68 28.83 0.09 -18.86
CA ASP A 68 28.29 1.45 -18.83
C ASP A 68 26.75 1.50 -18.81
N ASN A 69 26.08 0.54 -19.46
CA ASN A 69 24.62 0.47 -19.45
C ASN A 69 24.10 0.03 -18.10
N LYS A 70 24.67 -1.04 -17.51
CA LYS A 70 24.33 -1.48 -16.16
C LYS A 70 24.59 -0.36 -15.14
N ARG A 71 25.75 0.29 -15.22
CA ARG A 71 26.09 1.43 -14.35
C ARG A 71 25.03 2.53 -14.41
N ARG A 72 24.65 2.97 -15.61
CA ARG A 72 23.62 4.00 -15.80
C ARG A 72 22.25 3.57 -15.26
N LEU A 73 21.86 2.32 -15.50
CA LEU A 73 20.56 1.79 -15.03
C LEU A 73 20.48 1.73 -13.51
N VAL A 74 21.55 1.26 -12.84
CA VAL A 74 21.61 1.21 -11.37
C VAL A 74 21.62 2.62 -10.80
N MET A 75 22.51 3.50 -11.27
CA MET A 75 22.60 4.87 -10.76
C MET A 75 21.28 5.62 -10.95
N ARG A 76 20.65 5.52 -12.13
CA ARG A 76 19.35 6.15 -12.39
C ARG A 76 18.28 5.67 -11.40
N TRP A 77 18.26 4.38 -11.07
CA TRP A 77 17.30 3.87 -10.09
C TRP A 77 17.58 4.40 -8.68
N LEU A 78 18.83 4.39 -8.24
CA LEU A 78 19.20 4.87 -6.91
C LEU A 78 19.02 6.38 -6.75
N THR A 79 19.14 7.17 -7.82
CA THR A 79 19.02 8.64 -7.76
C THR A 79 17.64 9.17 -8.13
N ASN A 80 16.87 8.44 -8.95
CA ASN A 80 15.56 8.91 -9.44
C ASN A 80 14.40 8.01 -8.98
N GLY A 81 14.67 6.89 -8.34
CA GLY A 81 13.67 6.00 -7.79
C GLY A 81 13.06 5.02 -8.81
N PRO A 82 11.86 4.48 -8.51
CA PRO A 82 10.90 5.05 -7.57
C PRO A 82 11.29 4.89 -6.09
N PHE A 83 10.91 5.86 -5.25
CA PHE A 83 11.27 5.93 -3.84
C PHE A 83 10.06 5.70 -2.94
N TRP A 84 10.15 4.75 -2.01
CA TRP A 84 9.03 4.45 -1.11
C TRP A 84 8.87 5.51 -0.02
N ASP A 85 9.94 6.21 0.33
CA ASP A 85 9.99 7.27 1.33
C ASP A 85 9.70 8.67 0.75
N ALA A 86 9.40 8.76 -0.55
CA ALA A 86 9.01 10.02 -1.16
C ALA A 86 7.67 10.55 -0.57
N PRO A 87 7.49 11.89 -0.51
CA PRO A 87 6.23 12.48 -0.08
C PRO A 87 5.03 11.94 -0.87
N GLY A 88 4.04 11.38 -0.16
CA GLY A 88 2.84 10.78 -0.75
C GLY A 88 2.96 9.27 -1.06
N GLU A 89 4.18 8.75 -1.19
CA GLU A 89 4.41 7.31 -1.34
C GLU A 89 4.47 6.59 0.01
N ARG A 90 5.20 7.16 0.98
CA ARG A 90 5.31 6.62 2.34
C ARG A 90 3.94 6.57 3.01
N LYS A 91 3.57 5.41 3.56
CA LYS A 91 2.24 5.21 4.17
C LYS A 91 2.26 5.26 5.70
N HIS A 92 3.36 4.86 6.33
CA HIS A 92 3.50 4.95 7.79
C HIS A 92 4.15 6.28 8.24
N SER A 93 3.86 6.72 9.46
CA SER A 93 4.59 7.76 10.20
C SER A 93 5.57 7.13 11.21
N GLY A 94 6.49 7.94 11.74
CA GLY A 94 7.43 7.49 12.77
C GLY A 94 6.75 7.07 14.09
N ASP A 95 5.49 7.46 14.31
CA ASP A 95 4.71 7.06 15.48
C ASP A 95 4.13 5.63 15.36
N ASN A 96 4.20 5.03 14.17
CA ASN A 96 3.70 3.68 13.92
C ASN A 96 4.79 2.66 14.26
N LEU A 97 4.97 2.37 15.55
CA LEU A 97 6.01 1.46 16.02
C LEU A 97 5.83 0.05 15.41
N LEU A 98 6.77 -0.32 14.52
CA LEU A 98 6.80 -1.60 13.83
C LEU A 98 8.07 -2.35 14.21
N GLU A 99 7.92 -3.60 14.63
CA GLU A 99 9.01 -4.43 15.13
C GLU A 99 8.99 -5.81 14.47
N CYS A 100 10.16 -6.29 14.06
CA CYS A 100 10.33 -7.68 13.64
C CYS A 100 10.14 -8.59 14.85
N VAL A 101 9.32 -9.63 14.71
CA VAL A 101 9.20 -10.70 15.72
C VAL A 101 10.34 -11.70 15.49
N ASN A 102 11.52 -11.32 15.96
CA ASN A 102 12.73 -12.13 15.95
C ASN A 102 13.42 -12.06 17.33
N GLU A 103 14.57 -12.70 17.50
CA GLU A 103 15.25 -12.82 18.80
C GLU A 103 15.57 -11.46 19.47
N ASN A 104 15.61 -10.37 18.71
CA ASN A 104 16.02 -9.05 19.18
C ASN A 104 14.91 -7.99 19.12
N ASP A 105 13.68 -8.37 18.74
CA ASP A 105 12.55 -7.45 18.51
C ASP A 105 12.97 -6.18 17.74
N GLN A 106 13.72 -6.36 16.64
CA GLN A 106 14.33 -5.24 15.92
C GLN A 106 13.28 -4.24 15.44
N VAL A 107 13.39 -2.97 15.84
CA VAL A 107 12.54 -1.88 15.33
C VAL A 107 12.83 -1.64 13.85
N VAL A 108 11.79 -1.73 13.03
CA VAL A 108 11.84 -1.59 11.56
C VAL A 108 10.98 -0.46 11.02
N THR A 109 10.38 0.37 11.88
CA THR A 109 9.49 1.49 11.51
C THR A 109 9.97 2.26 10.29
N ASP A 110 11.11 2.94 10.35
CA ASP A 110 11.63 3.80 9.27
C ASP A 110 12.38 3.04 8.15
N THR A 111 11.97 1.82 7.83
CA THR A 111 12.67 0.95 6.87
C THR A 111 11.70 0.40 5.82
N ALA A 112 12.22 -0.17 4.72
CA ALA A 112 11.39 -0.82 3.72
C ALA A 112 10.59 -2.00 4.30
N VAL A 113 11.12 -2.72 5.29
CA VAL A 113 10.40 -3.81 5.97
C VAL A 113 9.21 -3.25 6.75
N GLY A 114 9.39 -2.15 7.49
CA GLY A 114 8.31 -1.46 8.19
C GLY A 114 7.25 -0.92 7.24
N GLU A 115 7.65 -0.25 6.15
CA GLU A 115 6.70 0.25 5.15
C GLU A 115 5.92 -0.89 4.48
N ALA A 116 6.56 -2.01 4.14
CA ALA A 116 5.89 -3.18 3.59
C ALA A 116 4.88 -3.75 4.60
N ALA A 117 5.28 -3.91 5.86
CA ALA A 117 4.40 -4.38 6.93
C ALA A 117 3.19 -3.47 7.11
N PHE A 118 3.41 -2.15 7.18
CA PHE A 118 2.34 -1.17 7.29
C PHE A 118 1.36 -1.27 6.13
N ARG A 119 1.85 -1.41 4.88
CA ARG A 119 1.00 -1.62 3.70
C ARG A 119 0.14 -2.88 3.84
N VAL A 120 0.73 -3.98 4.31
CA VAL A 120 0.01 -5.26 4.51
C VAL A 120 -1.02 -5.17 5.63
N PHE A 121 -0.70 -4.54 6.77
CA PHE A 121 -1.68 -4.27 7.84
C PHE A 121 -2.92 -3.53 7.33
N HIS A 122 -2.74 -2.69 6.30
CA HIS A 122 -3.79 -1.89 5.68
C HIS A 122 -4.32 -2.48 4.36
N GLY A 123 -4.14 -3.80 4.15
CA GLY A 123 -4.78 -4.55 3.05
C GLY A 123 -4.12 -4.45 1.68
N SER A 124 -2.95 -3.80 1.60
CA SER A 124 -2.15 -3.77 0.38
C SER A 124 -1.20 -4.97 0.36
N LEU A 125 -1.17 -5.72 -0.74
CA LEU A 125 -0.17 -6.78 -0.91
C LEU A 125 1.20 -6.12 -1.13
N CYS A 126 2.18 -6.38 -0.27
CA CYS A 126 3.52 -5.84 -0.38
C CYS A 126 4.56 -6.87 0.08
N GLY A 127 5.64 -7.02 -0.68
CA GLY A 127 6.80 -7.82 -0.33
C GLY A 127 8.08 -6.99 -0.36
N VAL A 128 9.18 -7.60 0.08
CA VAL A 128 10.51 -7.00 0.00
C VAL A 128 11.46 -7.85 -0.83
N VAL A 129 12.47 -7.20 -1.41
CA VAL A 129 13.57 -7.85 -2.13
C VAL A 129 14.86 -7.57 -1.38
N SER A 130 15.60 -8.59 -1.00
CA SER A 130 16.88 -8.45 -0.28
C SER A 130 18.07 -8.83 -1.15
N ILE A 131 19.23 -8.21 -0.87
CA ILE A 131 20.51 -8.60 -1.48
C ILE A 131 21.14 -9.77 -0.71
N ARG A 132 22.14 -10.44 -1.31
CA ARG A 132 22.91 -11.54 -0.71
C ARG A 132 24.40 -11.32 -0.93
N PRO A 133 25.34 -11.68 -0.02
CA PRO A 133 25.09 -12.16 1.33
C PRO A 133 24.30 -11.13 2.16
N SER A 134 23.47 -11.57 3.10
CA SER A 134 22.81 -10.71 4.09
C SER A 134 22.28 -11.53 5.27
N ASP A 135 22.18 -10.92 6.44
CA ASP A 135 21.55 -11.54 7.63
C ASP A 135 20.05 -11.74 7.40
N TRP A 136 19.47 -11.00 6.44
CA TRP A 136 18.08 -11.14 6.02
C TRP A 136 17.80 -12.40 5.21
N GLU A 137 18.81 -13.20 4.88
CA GLU A 137 18.62 -14.51 4.23
C GLU A 137 17.90 -15.53 5.11
N GLU A 138 18.04 -15.40 6.43
CA GLU A 138 17.42 -16.31 7.40
C GLU A 138 15.91 -16.09 7.53
N PHE A 139 15.40 -15.00 6.95
CA PHE A 139 14.01 -14.57 7.05
C PHE A 139 13.35 -14.49 5.66
N PRO A 140 13.11 -15.62 4.97
CA PRO A 140 12.36 -15.63 3.71
C PRO A 140 10.90 -15.18 3.88
N LEU A 141 10.39 -15.28 5.12
CA LEU A 141 9.10 -14.74 5.54
C LEU A 141 9.31 -13.92 6.81
N ILE A 142 9.24 -12.59 6.70
CA ILE A 142 9.51 -11.66 7.80
C ILE A 142 8.20 -11.42 8.57
N LYS A 143 8.21 -11.71 9.87
CA LYS A 143 7.09 -11.44 10.77
C LYS A 143 7.26 -10.06 11.40
N VAL A 144 6.27 -9.19 11.23
CA VAL A 144 6.28 -7.84 11.82
C VAL A 144 5.03 -7.66 12.69
N ALA A 145 5.24 -7.09 13.88
CA ALA A 145 4.20 -6.66 14.80
C ALA A 145 3.98 -5.15 14.72
N TYR A 146 2.72 -4.73 14.85
CA TYR A 146 2.36 -3.34 15.06
C TYR A 146 2.15 -3.09 16.56
N ARG A 147 3.02 -2.31 17.19
CA ARG A 147 2.91 -1.96 18.62
C ARG A 147 2.10 -0.69 18.77
N ASP A 148 1.18 -0.66 19.72
CA ASP A 148 0.52 0.59 20.09
C ASP A 148 1.48 1.46 20.92
N GLY A 149 1.17 2.76 21.02
CA GLY A 149 2.00 3.73 21.76
C GLY A 149 2.14 3.45 23.26
N ASN A 150 1.56 2.36 23.78
CA ASN A 150 1.71 1.90 25.15
C ASN A 150 2.70 0.73 25.28
N GLY A 151 3.38 0.33 24.19
CA GLY A 151 4.39 -0.72 24.19
C GLY A 151 3.82 -2.13 24.37
N GLN A 152 2.49 -2.29 24.31
CA GLN A 152 1.90 -3.62 24.23
C GLN A 152 1.83 -4.05 22.77
N SER A 153 2.03 -5.35 22.53
CA SER A 153 1.71 -5.93 21.23
C SER A 153 0.23 -5.66 20.97
N GLY A 154 -0.08 -4.71 20.10
CA GLY A 154 -1.28 -4.88 19.29
C GLY A 154 -1.08 -6.26 18.67
N GLY A 155 -1.90 -7.26 19.03
CA GLY A 155 -1.67 -8.67 18.67
C GLY A 155 -1.72 -8.96 17.17
N GLN A 156 -1.61 -7.94 16.33
CA GLN A 156 -1.61 -8.02 14.89
C GLN A 156 -0.19 -8.28 14.40
N LEU A 157 -0.06 -9.43 13.74
CA LEU A 157 1.15 -9.86 13.06
C LEU A 157 0.85 -9.93 11.58
N VAL A 158 1.78 -9.47 10.76
CA VAL A 158 1.77 -9.70 9.32
C VAL A 158 3.03 -10.43 8.92
N ASN A 159 2.88 -11.25 7.87
CA ASN A 159 3.99 -11.88 7.19
C ASN A 159 4.31 -11.08 5.94
N ILE A 160 5.58 -10.80 5.71
CA ILE A 160 6.11 -10.12 4.53
C ILE A 160 7.02 -11.09 3.79
N ASP A 161 6.70 -11.37 2.53
CA ASP A 161 7.57 -12.17 1.68
C ASP A 161 8.88 -11.43 1.42
N ASN A 162 10.01 -12.11 1.64
CA ASN A 162 11.34 -11.60 1.38
C ASN A 162 11.98 -12.38 0.23
N PHE A 163 11.99 -11.77 -0.94
CA PHE A 163 12.51 -12.38 -2.16
C PHE A 163 14.03 -12.21 -2.23
N LEU A 164 14.72 -13.36 -2.17
CA LEU A 164 16.17 -13.48 -2.20
C LEU A 164 16.71 -13.87 -3.57
N ASP A 165 15.86 -14.51 -4.40
CA ASP A 165 16.24 -15.10 -5.67
C ASP A 165 15.24 -14.76 -6.79
N PRO A 166 15.74 -14.58 -8.04
CA PRO A 166 14.88 -14.24 -9.19
C PRO A 166 13.72 -15.21 -9.45
N SER A 167 13.93 -16.52 -9.26
CA SER A 167 12.94 -17.55 -9.55
C SER A 167 11.76 -17.53 -8.58
N THR A 168 12.02 -17.35 -7.27
CA THR A 168 10.95 -17.30 -6.26
C THR A 168 10.10 -16.05 -6.42
N LEU A 169 10.74 -14.92 -6.74
CA LEU A 169 10.03 -13.70 -7.10
C LEU A 169 9.14 -13.90 -8.34
N GLU A 170 9.68 -14.52 -9.40
CA GLU A 170 8.92 -14.74 -10.63
C GLU A 170 7.68 -15.60 -10.42
N ILE A 171 7.79 -16.70 -9.66
CA ILE A 171 6.66 -17.59 -9.32
C ILE A 171 5.60 -16.80 -8.54
N SER A 172 6.01 -16.07 -7.49
CA SER A 172 5.07 -15.25 -6.70
C SER A 172 4.36 -14.20 -7.56
N LEU A 173 5.05 -13.60 -8.53
CA LEU A 173 4.47 -12.60 -9.42
C LEU A 173 3.54 -13.18 -10.49
N GLN A 174 3.74 -14.44 -10.89
CA GLN A 174 2.82 -15.16 -11.78
C GLN A 174 1.47 -15.45 -11.09
N ASP A 175 1.52 -15.78 -9.80
CA ASP A 175 0.33 -16.07 -8.99
C ASP A 175 -0.35 -14.80 -8.45
N ALA A 176 0.36 -13.68 -8.43
CA ALA A 176 -0.18 -12.42 -7.93
C ALA A 176 -1.22 -11.81 -8.88
N GLU A 177 -2.30 -11.25 -8.31
CA GLU A 177 -3.29 -10.48 -9.07
C GLU A 177 -2.62 -9.39 -9.92
N PRO A 178 -3.02 -9.23 -11.20
CA PRO A 178 -2.48 -8.18 -12.07
C PRO A 178 -2.56 -6.80 -11.42
N PRO A 179 -1.57 -5.92 -11.63
CA PRO A 179 -1.67 -4.55 -11.16
C PRO A 179 -2.88 -3.85 -11.77
N VAL A 180 -3.53 -3.00 -10.99
CA VAL A 180 -4.58 -2.10 -11.48
C VAL A 180 -3.92 -1.02 -12.32
N ASP A 181 -3.96 -1.13 -13.64
CA ASP A 181 -3.25 -0.23 -14.58
C ASP A 181 -4.17 0.79 -15.29
N SER A 182 -5.46 0.76 -14.96
CA SER A 182 -6.49 1.59 -15.57
C SER A 182 -7.69 1.72 -14.63
N TRP A 183 -8.55 2.72 -14.86
CA TRP A 183 -9.82 2.84 -14.11
C TRP A 183 -10.77 1.66 -14.35
N ASN A 184 -10.70 1.03 -15.53
CA ASN A 184 -11.45 -0.18 -15.81
C ASN A 184 -10.90 -1.39 -15.04
N ALA A 185 -9.57 -1.52 -14.95
CA ALA A 185 -8.96 -2.53 -14.09
C ALA A 185 -9.36 -2.30 -12.62
N LEU A 186 -9.37 -1.04 -12.15
CA LEU A 186 -9.82 -0.70 -10.79
C LEU A 186 -11.26 -1.16 -10.55
N LYS A 187 -12.18 -0.84 -11.46
CA LYS A 187 -13.58 -1.27 -11.40
C LYS A 187 -13.68 -2.79 -11.31
N LYS A 188 -12.99 -3.51 -12.20
CA LYS A 188 -13.01 -4.97 -12.23
C LYS A 188 -12.49 -5.57 -10.93
N THR A 189 -11.33 -5.10 -10.45
CA THR A 189 -10.75 -5.55 -9.18
C THR A 189 -11.69 -5.27 -8.00
N ALA A 190 -12.27 -4.07 -7.93
CA ALA A 190 -13.17 -3.71 -6.84
C ALA A 190 -14.41 -4.62 -6.78
N LEU A 191 -15.04 -4.86 -7.95
CA LEU A 191 -16.23 -5.71 -8.07
C LEU A 191 -15.94 -7.19 -7.77
N GLN A 192 -14.71 -7.65 -7.97
CA GLN A 192 -14.31 -9.05 -7.73
C GLN A 192 -13.79 -9.30 -6.31
N ARG A 193 -13.22 -8.28 -5.66
CA ARG A 193 -12.49 -8.43 -4.40
C ARG A 193 -13.30 -8.07 -3.16
N PHE A 194 -14.31 -7.22 -3.29
CA PHE A 194 -15.03 -6.65 -2.15
C PHE A 194 -16.50 -7.09 -2.12
N ASP A 195 -16.73 -8.38 -1.91
CA ASP A 195 -18.06 -9.01 -1.91
C ASP A 195 -19.00 -8.48 -0.81
N ARG A 196 -18.44 -7.79 0.19
CA ARG A 196 -19.17 -7.14 1.29
C ARG A 196 -19.69 -5.76 0.93
N LEU A 197 -19.31 -5.23 -0.23
CA LEU A 197 -19.72 -3.93 -0.73
C LEU A 197 -20.63 -4.10 -1.95
N THR A 198 -21.77 -3.42 -1.93
CA THR A 198 -22.69 -3.37 -3.08
C THR A 198 -22.42 -2.11 -3.88
N PHE A 199 -21.93 -2.25 -5.11
CA PHE A 199 -21.61 -1.12 -5.98
C PHE A 199 -22.82 -0.71 -6.83
N ALA A 200 -23.15 0.58 -6.88
CA ALA A 200 -24.09 1.09 -7.87
C ALA A 200 -23.54 0.90 -9.29
N GLN A 201 -24.43 0.66 -10.27
CA GLN A 201 -24.05 0.30 -11.64
C GLN A 201 -23.08 1.32 -12.30
N ASP A 202 -23.31 2.60 -12.02
CA ASP A 202 -22.65 3.77 -12.59
C ASP A 202 -21.60 4.40 -11.66
N CYS A 203 -21.33 3.80 -10.49
CA CYS A 203 -20.49 4.46 -9.48
C CYS A 203 -19.06 4.79 -9.95
N PHE A 204 -18.53 4.10 -10.96
CA PHE A 204 -17.20 4.36 -11.53
C PHE A 204 -17.20 5.28 -12.78
N GLU A 205 -18.37 5.64 -13.32
CA GLU A 205 -18.46 6.35 -14.61
C GLU A 205 -17.69 7.66 -14.61
N SER A 206 -17.68 8.37 -13.48
CA SER A 206 -16.98 9.65 -13.32
C SER A 206 -15.46 9.55 -13.44
N LEU A 207 -14.86 8.35 -13.31
CA LEU A 207 -13.43 8.13 -13.50
C LEU A 207 -13.03 8.01 -14.97
N THR A 208 -13.94 7.59 -15.84
CA THR A 208 -13.62 7.26 -17.25
C THR A 208 -13.04 8.44 -18.02
N ASN A 209 -13.38 9.67 -17.63
CA ASN A 209 -12.90 10.91 -18.26
C ASN A 209 -11.63 11.48 -17.60
N LEU A 210 -11.05 10.81 -16.62
CA LEU A 210 -9.86 11.26 -15.91
C LEU A 210 -8.62 10.52 -16.41
N PRO A 211 -7.44 11.18 -16.47
CA PRO A 211 -6.20 10.46 -16.68
C PRO A 211 -6.00 9.45 -15.54
N PHE A 212 -5.55 8.26 -15.89
CA PHE A 212 -5.29 7.22 -14.90
C PHE A 212 -4.09 7.60 -14.04
N VAL A 213 -4.24 7.46 -12.72
CA VAL A 213 -3.15 7.64 -11.76
C VAL A 213 -3.10 6.47 -10.80
N GLN A 214 -2.01 5.70 -10.87
CA GLN A 214 -1.79 4.48 -10.09
C GLN A 214 -1.94 4.70 -8.58
N SER A 215 -1.33 5.77 -8.04
CA SER A 215 -1.36 6.06 -6.61
C SER A 215 -2.77 6.37 -6.11
N SER A 216 -3.60 7.06 -6.92
CA SER A 216 -5.02 7.29 -6.62
C SER A 216 -5.83 6.00 -6.69
N ALA A 217 -5.59 5.13 -7.68
CA ALA A 217 -6.25 3.83 -7.76
C ALA A 217 -5.94 2.94 -6.55
N ASN A 218 -4.66 2.87 -6.14
CA ASN A 218 -4.24 2.14 -4.95
C ASN A 218 -4.89 2.71 -3.68
N THR A 219 -5.00 4.05 -3.59
CA THR A 219 -5.69 4.71 -2.46
C THR A 219 -7.17 4.31 -2.42
N LEU A 220 -7.87 4.31 -3.55
CA LEU A 220 -9.28 3.90 -3.63
C LEU A 220 -9.48 2.43 -3.21
N ILE A 221 -8.61 1.52 -3.68
CA ILE A 221 -8.61 0.11 -3.24
C ILE A 221 -8.44 0.00 -1.73
N ALA A 222 -7.50 0.75 -1.14
CA ALA A 222 -7.30 0.74 0.31
C ALA A 222 -8.54 1.26 1.07
N ARG A 223 -9.25 2.27 0.55
CA ARG A 223 -10.51 2.74 1.15
C ARG A 223 -11.62 1.69 1.07
N LEU A 224 -11.78 1.06 -0.09
CA LEU A 224 -12.74 -0.04 -0.26
C LEU A 224 -12.45 -1.19 0.70
N HIS A 225 -11.17 -1.55 0.87
CA HIS A 225 -10.78 -2.59 1.80
C HIS A 225 -11.16 -2.26 3.25
N VAL A 226 -10.87 -1.05 3.72
CA VAL A 226 -11.26 -0.61 5.08
C VAL A 226 -12.78 -0.65 5.28
N LEU A 227 -13.56 -0.26 4.28
CA LEU A 227 -15.03 -0.37 4.36
C LEU A 227 -15.49 -1.83 4.44
N SER A 228 -14.89 -2.72 3.65
CA SER A 228 -15.17 -4.15 3.70
C SER A 228 -14.84 -4.74 5.07
N GLN A 229 -13.66 -4.42 5.63
CA GLN A 229 -13.24 -4.86 6.97
C GLN A 229 -14.20 -4.34 8.06
N LEU A 230 -14.63 -3.08 7.97
CA LEU A 230 -15.59 -2.52 8.93
C LEU A 230 -16.96 -3.22 8.83
N ALA A 231 -17.42 -3.53 7.61
CA ALA A 231 -18.65 -4.30 7.40
C ALA A 231 -18.55 -5.72 7.97
N ASP A 232 -17.41 -6.39 7.79
CA ASP A 232 -17.16 -7.72 8.37
C ASP A 232 -17.12 -7.70 9.89
N ALA A 233 -16.36 -6.76 10.47
CA ALA A 233 -16.25 -6.62 11.93
C ALA A 233 -17.61 -6.37 12.59
N ARG A 234 -18.49 -5.59 11.93
CA ARG A 234 -19.84 -5.29 12.42
C ARG A 234 -20.79 -6.48 12.34
N ASP A 235 -20.67 -7.32 11.33
CA ASP A 235 -21.51 -8.52 11.17
C ASP A 235 -21.09 -9.64 12.10
N GLN A 236 -19.79 -9.73 12.39
CA GLN A 236 -19.22 -10.72 13.31
C GLN A 236 -19.50 -10.44 14.79
N ASN A 237 -20.45 -9.55 15.13
CA ASN A 237 -20.78 -9.06 16.48
C ASN A 237 -21.34 -10.12 17.48
N ARG A 238 -20.60 -11.23 17.65
CA ARG A 238 -20.55 -11.96 18.89
C ARG A 238 -19.56 -11.22 19.80
N VAL A 239 -20.08 -10.27 20.57
CA VAL A 239 -19.42 -9.65 21.76
C VAL A 239 -18.19 -8.78 21.42
N GLN A 240 -18.39 -7.46 21.33
CA GLN A 240 -17.36 -6.42 21.49
C GLN A 240 -15.97 -6.78 20.92
N SER A 241 -15.84 -6.93 19.60
CA SER A 241 -14.50 -7.02 19.02
C SER A 241 -13.87 -5.62 19.06
N GLY A 242 -12.73 -5.48 19.74
CA GLY A 242 -11.93 -4.25 19.73
C GLY A 242 -11.50 -3.83 18.32
N GLU A 243 -11.64 -4.73 17.34
CA GLU A 243 -11.35 -4.51 15.93
C GLU A 243 -12.27 -3.48 15.26
N GLU A 244 -13.59 -3.50 15.51
CA GLU A 244 -14.50 -2.47 14.94
C GLU A 244 -14.08 -1.08 15.43
N GLN A 245 -13.91 -0.95 16.75
CA GLN A 245 -13.53 0.31 17.38
C GLN A 245 -12.16 0.79 16.90
N ARG A 246 -11.22 -0.12 16.70
CA ARG A 246 -9.88 0.17 16.17
C ARG A 246 -9.96 0.72 14.74
N ILE A 247 -10.62 -0.01 13.83
CA ILE A 247 -10.81 0.43 12.43
C ILE A 247 -11.49 1.80 12.39
N TYR A 248 -12.51 1.99 13.22
CA TYR A 248 -13.22 3.27 13.33
C TYR A 248 -12.28 4.40 13.79
N ASN A 249 -11.52 4.18 14.86
CA ASN A 249 -10.60 5.19 15.39
C ASN A 249 -9.50 5.54 14.39
N GLU A 250 -8.90 4.55 13.73
CA GLU A 250 -7.78 4.73 12.80
C GLU A 250 -8.19 5.43 11.49
N HIS A 251 -9.39 5.18 10.98
CA HIS A 251 -9.75 5.59 9.62
C HIS A 251 -10.92 6.59 9.55
N PHE A 252 -11.75 6.68 10.59
CA PHE A 252 -12.98 7.49 10.60
C PHE A 252 -12.92 8.64 11.60
N THR A 253 -11.87 8.73 12.44
CA THR A 253 -11.69 9.81 13.41
C THR A 253 -10.39 10.60 13.21
N GLY A 254 -10.36 11.83 13.72
CA GLY A 254 -9.17 12.70 13.66
C GLY A 254 -9.09 13.58 12.40
N LYS A 255 -8.10 14.49 12.41
CA LYS A 255 -7.91 15.53 11.37
C LYS A 255 -7.61 14.95 9.98
N ASN A 256 -6.93 13.80 9.95
CA ASN A 256 -6.49 13.12 8.73
C ASN A 256 -7.30 11.85 8.43
N ALA A 257 -8.52 11.75 8.99
CA ALA A 257 -9.41 10.62 8.77
C ALA A 257 -9.60 10.36 7.27
N TRP A 258 -9.48 9.08 6.92
CA TRP A 258 -9.68 8.56 5.57
C TRP A 258 -11.13 8.75 5.12
N PHE A 259 -12.05 8.65 6.07
CA PHE A 259 -13.47 8.84 5.87
C PHE A 259 -13.99 9.99 6.71
N SER A 260 -14.98 10.70 6.19
CA SER A 260 -15.72 11.66 7.00
C SER A 260 -17.09 11.94 6.40
N ASP A 261 -17.93 12.54 7.22
CA ASP A 261 -19.18 13.11 6.75
C ASP A 261 -18.95 14.47 6.06
N SER A 262 -19.89 14.86 5.21
CA SER A 262 -19.97 16.22 4.69
C SER A 262 -20.44 17.18 5.78
N SER A 263 -20.00 18.44 5.73
CA SER A 263 -20.48 19.47 6.67
C SER A 263 -21.99 19.69 6.53
N ASN A 264 -22.66 20.18 7.57
CA ASN A 264 -24.10 20.50 7.51
C ASN A 264 -24.44 21.47 6.37
N THR A 265 -23.58 22.45 6.14
CA THR A 265 -23.70 23.40 5.02
C THR A 265 -23.56 22.70 3.66
N GLU A 266 -22.59 21.80 3.50
CA GLU A 266 -22.43 21.01 2.27
C GLU A 266 -23.63 20.08 2.04
N LYS A 267 -24.12 19.41 3.09
CA LYS A 267 -25.31 18.54 3.02
C LYS A 267 -26.54 19.28 2.54
N GLN A 268 -26.77 20.51 3.03
CA GLN A 268 -27.89 21.34 2.61
C GLN A 268 -27.71 21.85 1.17
N ARG A 269 -26.55 22.44 0.87
CA ARG A 269 -26.26 23.06 -0.43
C ARG A 269 -26.21 22.06 -1.57
N PHE A 270 -25.65 20.88 -1.33
CA PHE A 270 -25.43 19.84 -2.34
C PHE A 270 -26.34 18.64 -2.16
N LYS A 271 -27.46 18.76 -1.43
CA LYS A 271 -28.38 17.66 -1.14
C LYS A 271 -28.69 16.80 -2.36
N LYS A 272 -29.10 17.44 -3.47
CA LYS A 272 -29.41 16.75 -4.74
C LYS A 272 -28.22 15.99 -5.34
N LYS A 273 -26.99 16.51 -5.20
CA LYS A 273 -25.77 15.84 -5.70
C LYS A 273 -25.32 14.70 -4.79
N LEU A 274 -25.74 14.71 -3.53
CA LEU A 274 -25.40 13.71 -2.51
C LEU A 274 -26.52 12.67 -2.34
N THR A 275 -27.56 12.76 -3.16
CA THR A 275 -28.66 11.78 -3.26
C THR A 275 -28.46 11.00 -4.56
N PHE A 276 -28.50 9.68 -4.46
CA PHE A 276 -28.22 8.75 -5.56
C PHE A 276 -29.38 7.76 -5.71
N PRO A 277 -29.58 7.16 -6.90
CA PRO A 277 -30.49 6.03 -7.04
C PRO A 277 -30.11 4.87 -6.11
N HIS A 278 -31.09 4.23 -5.49
CA HIS A 278 -30.82 3.08 -4.61
C HIS A 278 -30.37 1.86 -5.43
N PRO A 279 -29.21 1.23 -5.13
CA PRO A 279 -28.66 0.16 -5.97
C PRO A 279 -29.55 -1.07 -6.10
N GLU A 280 -30.32 -1.40 -5.07
CA GLU A 280 -31.17 -2.60 -5.02
C GLU A 280 -32.68 -2.32 -5.10
N HIS A 281 -33.09 -1.05 -5.07
CA HIS A 281 -34.51 -0.67 -4.98
C HIS A 281 -34.86 0.35 -6.06
N PRO A 282 -35.18 -0.11 -7.28
CA PRO A 282 -35.50 0.77 -8.40
C PRO A 282 -36.58 1.80 -8.04
N GLY A 283 -36.34 3.06 -8.40
CA GLY A 283 -37.24 4.19 -8.10
C GLY A 283 -37.10 4.78 -6.70
N GLN A 284 -36.29 4.19 -5.82
CA GLN A 284 -35.90 4.79 -4.54
C GLN A 284 -34.57 5.53 -4.65
N GLU A 285 -34.35 6.45 -3.72
CA GLU A 285 -33.12 7.23 -3.61
C GLU A 285 -32.47 7.03 -2.24
N ILE A 286 -31.14 7.13 -2.18
CA ILE A 286 -30.35 7.06 -0.96
C ILE A 286 -29.48 8.32 -0.82
N PHE A 287 -29.49 8.93 0.37
CA PHE A 287 -28.69 10.10 0.68
C PHE A 287 -27.35 9.67 1.32
N CYS A 288 -26.24 9.88 0.61
CA CYS A 288 -24.91 9.40 0.98
C CYS A 288 -23.91 10.56 1.13
N PRO A 289 -23.99 11.39 2.19
CA PRO A 289 -23.04 12.49 2.42
C PRO A 289 -21.67 12.02 2.95
N TYR A 290 -21.63 10.79 3.49
CA TYR A 290 -20.43 10.17 4.04
C TYR A 290 -19.52 9.65 2.92
N HIS A 291 -18.21 9.87 3.04
CA HIS A 291 -17.29 9.57 1.95
C HIS A 291 -15.87 9.23 2.38
N GLY A 292 -15.21 8.37 1.60
CA GLY A 292 -13.77 8.16 1.60
C GLY A 292 -13.03 9.23 0.78
N LYS A 293 -11.84 9.61 1.23
CA LYS A 293 -11.00 10.65 0.61
C LYS A 293 -9.79 10.08 -0.08
N GLU A 294 -9.63 10.47 -1.32
CA GLU A 294 -8.39 10.41 -2.10
C GLU A 294 -7.97 11.87 -2.36
N GLN A 295 -6.69 12.20 -2.13
CA GLN A 295 -6.24 13.60 -2.11
C GLN A 295 -5.58 14.04 -3.42
N HIS A 296 -4.89 13.15 -4.13
CA HIS A 296 -4.07 13.52 -5.29
C HIS A 296 -4.91 14.05 -6.45
N LEU A 297 -5.98 13.34 -6.81
CA LEU A 297 -6.98 13.82 -7.78
C LEU A 297 -8.20 14.44 -7.09
N THR A 298 -8.18 14.54 -5.76
CA THR A 298 -9.31 14.97 -4.93
C THR A 298 -10.57 14.13 -5.19
N LEU A 299 -10.42 12.81 -5.32
CA LEU A 299 -11.57 11.92 -5.52
C LEU A 299 -12.30 11.64 -4.21
N ARG A 300 -13.57 11.28 -4.33
CA ARG A 300 -14.47 10.90 -3.25
C ARG A 300 -15.18 9.62 -3.59
N LEU A 301 -15.25 8.75 -2.58
CA LEU A 301 -15.99 7.50 -2.61
C LEU A 301 -17.19 7.64 -1.67
N HIS A 302 -18.38 7.93 -2.19
CA HIS A 302 -19.59 8.12 -1.38
C HIS A 302 -20.24 6.78 -1.06
N VAL A 303 -20.67 6.63 0.20
CA VAL A 303 -21.19 5.36 0.72
C VAL A 303 -22.43 5.54 1.57
N SER A 304 -23.24 4.48 1.67
CA SER A 304 -24.30 4.39 2.67
C SER A 304 -23.71 4.43 4.09
N TRP A 305 -24.35 5.21 4.96
CA TRP A 305 -23.92 5.36 6.35
C TRP A 305 -25.14 5.62 7.26
N PRO A 306 -25.15 5.11 8.50
CA PRO A 306 -24.16 4.22 9.12
C PRO A 306 -24.19 2.80 8.54
N ILE A 307 -23.04 2.11 8.57
CA ILE A 307 -22.96 0.68 8.25
C ILE A 307 -23.68 -0.10 9.37
N GLN A 308 -24.75 -0.81 9.06
CA GLN A 308 -25.51 -1.60 10.04
C GLN A 308 -25.16 -3.09 9.93
N PRO A 309 -25.15 -3.84 11.05
CA PRO A 309 -24.95 -5.29 11.00
C PRO A 309 -25.97 -6.00 10.10
N GLY A 310 -25.50 -6.89 9.25
CA GLY A 310 -26.28 -7.68 8.29
C GLY A 310 -26.82 -6.88 7.12
N GLN A 311 -26.47 -5.61 6.97
CA GLN A 311 -26.92 -4.76 5.86
C GLN A 311 -25.77 -4.54 4.85
N PRO A 312 -26.07 -4.53 3.55
CA PRO A 312 -25.08 -4.21 2.53
C PRO A 312 -24.55 -2.78 2.70
N VAL A 313 -23.26 -2.60 2.43
CA VAL A 313 -22.64 -1.27 2.33
C VAL A 313 -22.66 -0.83 0.88
N TYR A 314 -23.49 0.16 0.57
CA TYR A 314 -23.62 0.68 -0.78
C TYR A 314 -22.50 1.66 -1.10
N VAL A 315 -21.76 1.41 -2.19
CA VAL A 315 -20.82 2.35 -2.80
C VAL A 315 -21.51 2.97 -4.01
N VAL A 316 -21.95 4.22 -3.87
CA VAL A 316 -22.85 4.87 -4.83
C VAL A 316 -22.15 5.79 -5.82
N TYR A 317 -20.93 6.24 -5.49
CA TYR A 317 -20.16 7.13 -6.37
C TYR A 317 -18.67 7.07 -6.06
N ILE A 318 -17.85 7.04 -7.11
CA ILE A 318 -16.39 7.13 -7.06
C ILE A 318 -15.96 8.10 -8.16
N GLY A 319 -15.46 9.27 -7.77
CA GLY A 319 -15.09 10.30 -8.74
C GLY A 319 -14.67 11.61 -8.09
N PRO A 320 -14.53 12.70 -8.86
CA PRO A 320 -14.19 14.01 -8.32
C PRO A 320 -15.14 14.46 -7.20
N LYS A 321 -14.62 15.20 -6.21
CA LYS A 321 -15.42 15.76 -5.11
C LYS A 321 -16.63 16.55 -5.64
N LEU A 322 -17.85 16.06 -5.33
CA LEU A 322 -19.13 16.62 -5.81
C LEU A 322 -19.47 18.01 -5.26
N THR A 323 -18.85 18.38 -4.13
CA THR A 323 -19.04 19.66 -3.45
C THR A 323 -17.95 20.68 -3.78
N LYS A 324 -17.20 20.48 -4.88
CA LYS A 324 -16.37 21.55 -5.48
C LYS A 324 -17.30 22.52 -6.23
N THR A 325 -17.22 23.80 -5.86
CA THR A 325 -17.73 24.94 -6.63
C THR A 325 -16.56 25.79 -7.05
#